data_AF-A0AA41PX29-F1
#
_entry.id   AF-A0AA41PX29-F1
#
_cell.length_a   1.000
_cell.length_b   1.000
_cell.length_c   1.000
_cell.angle_alpha   90.00
_cell.angle_beta   90.00
_cell.angle_gamma   90.00
#
_symmetry.space_group_name_H-M   'P 1'
#
loop_
_entity.id
_entity.type
_entity.pdbx_description
1 polymer ?
#
loop_
_entity_poly.entity_id
_entity_poly.type
_entity_poly.pdbx_seq_one_letter_code
_entity_poly.pdbx_strand_id
1 'polypeptide(L)' 'MATFTARCPECGRVELTADQLRLVLRRDKPGEPSKSFYVFRCPGCDDSVRRPAGEKIVELLSDGGVPSMQVAG' A
#
# COMPACT_ATOMS: atom_id res chain seq x y z
N MET A 1 -14.54 -1.90 -10.43
CA MET A 1 -13.40 -1.24 -9.75
C MET A 1 -12.99 -2.14 -8.60
N ALA A 2 -11.70 -2.47 -8.48
CA ALA A 2 -11.22 -3.22 -7.32
C ALA A 2 -11.30 -2.34 -6.07
N THR A 3 -11.84 -2.89 -4.98
CA THR A 3 -11.85 -2.26 -3.66
C THR A 3 -10.90 -3.00 -2.74
N PHE A 4 -10.16 -2.24 -1.95
CA PHE A 4 -9.17 -2.75 -1.01
C PHE A 4 -9.55 -2.34 0.39
N THR A 5 -9.38 -3.27 1.32
CA THR A 5 -9.59 -3.00 2.73
C THR A 5 -8.25 -2.71 3.39
N ALA A 6 -8.10 -1.52 3.95
CA ALA A 6 -6.93 -1.13 4.74
C ALA A 6 -7.32 -0.77 6.18
N ARG A 7 -6.32 -0.64 7.06
CA ARG A 7 -6.54 -0.26 8.45
C ARG A 7 -5.88 1.08 8.76
N CYS A 8 -6.69 2.09 9.05
CA CYS A 8 -6.30 3.30 9.74
C CYS A 8 -6.11 2.99 11.25
N PRO A 9 -5.03 3.49 11.90
CA PRO A 9 -4.87 3.33 13.34
C PRO A 9 -5.98 4.02 14.15
N GLU A 10 -6.47 5.17 13.68
CA GLU A 10 -7.50 5.98 14.36
C GLU A 10 -8.92 5.48 14.06
N CYS A 11 -9.28 5.35 12.78
CA CYS A 11 -10.65 4.99 12.37
C CYS A 11 -10.91 3.47 12.32
N GLY A 12 -9.85 2.65 12.33
CA GLY A 12 -9.97 1.21 12.11
C GLY A 12 -10.03 0.84 10.62
N ARG A 13 -10.96 -0.04 10.25
CA ARG A 13 -11.02 -0.59 8.89
C ARG A 13 -11.69 0.42 7.93
N VAL A 14 -11.08 0.62 6.76
CA VAL A 14 -11.59 1.51 5.72
C VAL A 14 -11.49 0.84 4.35
N GLU A 15 -12.41 1.21 3.46
CA GLU A 15 -12.41 0.77 2.06
C GLU A 15 -11.81 1.86 1.17
N LEU A 16 -10.98 1.42 0.23
CA LEU A 16 -10.23 2.29 -0.67
C LEU A 16 -10.31 1.74 -2.10
N THR A 17 -10.32 2.62 -3.08
CA THR A 17 -10.12 2.26 -4.49
C THR A 17 -8.64 2.19 -4.82
N ALA A 18 -8.31 1.59 -5.97
CA ALA A 18 -6.92 1.49 -6.44
C ALA A 18 -6.22 2.85 -6.53
N ASP A 19 -6.93 3.89 -6.97
CA ASP A 19 -6.41 5.24 -7.15
C ASP A 19 -6.18 6.01 -5.82
N GLN A 20 -6.77 5.54 -4.71
CA GLN A 20 -6.56 6.10 -3.38
C GLN A 20 -5.32 5.52 -2.69
N LEU A 21 -4.77 4.45 -3.24
CA LEU A 21 -3.57 3.79 -2.76
C LEU A 21 -2.36 4.22 -3.60
N ARG A 22 -1.20 4.27 -2.95
CA ARG A 22 0.10 4.40 -3.62
C ARG A 22 1.02 3.33 -3.09
N LEU A 23 1.48 2.46 -3.98
CA LEU A 23 2.43 1.41 -3.63
C LEU A 23 3.85 1.89 -3.87
N VAL A 24 4.72 1.80 -2.86
CA VAL A 24 6.14 2.14 -2.98
C VAL A 24 6.94 0.85 -2.90
N LEU A 25 7.57 0.50 -4.00
CA LEU A 25 8.41 -0.68 -4.16
C LEU A 25 9.87 -0.31 -3.89
N ARG A 26 10.45 -0.91 -2.87
CA ARG A 26 11.89 -0.80 -2.60
C ARG A 26 12.62 -1.88 -3.38
N ARG A 27 13.73 -1.53 -4.03
CA ARG A 27 14.65 -2.54 -4.57
C ARG A 27 15.45 -3.11 -3.40
N ASP A 28 14.95 -4.19 -2.83
CA ASP A 28 15.66 -4.95 -1.81
C ASP A 28 16.71 -5.85 -2.48
N LYS A 29 17.81 -6.16 -1.79
CA LYS A 29 18.76 -7.17 -2.28
C LYS A 29 18.11 -8.55 -2.23
N PRO A 30 18.44 -9.47 -3.16
CA PRO A 30 17.98 -10.85 -3.06
C PRO A 30 18.38 -11.45 -1.71
N GLY A 31 17.40 -11.98 -0.97
CA GLY A 31 17.58 -12.52 0.38
C GLY A 31 17.19 -11.57 1.53
N GLU A 32 16.86 -10.30 1.26
CA GLU A 32 16.29 -9.39 2.28
C GLU A 32 14.76 -9.40 2.28
N PRO A 33 14.11 -9.24 3.46
CA PRO A 33 12.66 -9.08 3.52
C PRO A 33 12.24 -7.79 2.83
N SER A 34 11.15 -7.84 2.04
CA SER A 34 10.65 -6.70 1.30
C SER A 34 10.38 -5.50 2.21
N LYS A 35 11.06 -4.37 1.95
CA LYS A 35 10.85 -3.09 2.67
C LYS A 35 9.83 -2.21 1.96
N SER A 36 9.11 -2.76 0.99
CA SER A 36 8.01 -2.10 0.29
C SER A 36 6.90 -1.73 1.26
N PHE A 37 6.17 -0.67 0.93
CA PHE A 37 5.08 -0.17 1.73
C PHE A 37 4.04 0.49 0.85
N TYR A 38 2.79 0.52 1.30
CA TYR A 38 1.75 1.33 0.67
C TYR A 38 1.36 2.48 1.59
N VAL A 39 0.93 3.57 0.97
CA VAL A 39 0.37 4.73 1.65
C VAL A 39 -1.01 5.05 1.08
N PHE A 40 -1.88 5.54 1.94
CA PHE A 40 -3.20 6.03 1.56
C PHE A 40 -3.62 7.16 2.49
N ARG A 41 -4.54 7.99 2.01
CA ARG A 41 -5.23 8.98 2.84
C ARG A 41 -6.51 8.37 3.39
N CYS A 42 -6.69 8.39 4.70
CA CYS A 42 -7.87 7.82 5.34
C CYS A 42 -9.10 8.68 5.02
N PRO A 43 -10.18 8.14 4.44
CA PRO A 43 -11.38 8.92 4.14
C PRO A 43 -12.15 9.36 5.41
N GLY A 44 -11.87 8.76 6.57
CA GLY A 44 -12.54 9.10 7.83
C GLY A 44 -11.89 10.27 8.59
N CYS A 45 -10.57 10.36 8.60
CA CYS A 45 -9.82 11.37 9.35
C CYS A 45 -8.87 12.24 8.50
N ASP A 46 -8.82 12.01 7.19
CA ASP A 46 -7.89 12.64 6.22
C ASP A 46 -6.40 12.38 6.49
N ASP A 47 -6.08 11.53 7.48
CA ASP A 47 -4.71 11.27 7.89
C ASP A 47 -3.95 10.39 6.88
N SER A 48 -2.64 10.58 6.79
CA SER A 48 -1.79 9.85 5.86
C SER A 48 -1.22 8.61 6.51
N VAL A 49 -1.74 7.44 6.14
CA VAL A 49 -1.41 6.16 6.79
C VAL A 49 -0.42 5.38 5.95
N ARG A 50 0.68 4.92 6.57
CA ARG A 50 1.68 4.04 5.96
C ARG A 50 1.57 2.63 6.52
N ARG A 51 1.61 1.63 5.65
CA ARG A 51 1.58 0.21 6.02
C ARG A 51 2.63 -0.59 5.27
N PRO A 52 3.31 -1.56 5.93
CA PRO A 52 4.25 -2.44 5.26
C PRO A 52 3.53 -3.29 4.21
N ALA A 53 4.16 -3.46 3.05
CA ALA A 53 3.68 -4.27 1.96
C ALA A 53 4.68 -5.42 1.75
N GLY A 54 4.35 -6.59 2.31
CA GLY A 54 5.08 -7.81 1.97
C GLY A 54 4.78 -8.26 0.54
N GLU A 55 5.53 -9.24 0.05
CA GLU A 55 5.46 -9.74 -1.33
C GLU A 55 4.02 -10.03 -1.80
N LYS A 56 3.24 -10.77 -1.02
CA LYS A 56 1.83 -11.07 -1.32
C LYS A 56 0.93 -9.82 -1.42
N ILE A 57 1.17 -8.82 -0.57
CA ILE A 57 0.41 -7.56 -0.59
C ILE A 57 0.81 -6.75 -1.83
N VAL A 58 2.11 -6.71 -2.16
CA VAL A 58 2.61 -6.07 -3.37
C VAL A 58 1.93 -6.68 -4.60
N GLU A 59 1.94 -8.00 -4.74
CA GLU A 59 1.30 -8.69 -5.85
C GLU A 59 -0.18 -8.38 -5.94
N LEU A 60 -0.91 -8.47 -4.83
CA LEU A 60 -2.36 -8.20 -4.80
C LEU A 60 -2.71 -6.76 -5.18
N LEU A 61 -1.96 -5.78 -4.68
CA LEU A 61 -2.18 -4.38 -5.00
C LEU A 61 -1.80 -4.07 -6.46
N SER A 62 -0.69 -4.64 -6.93
CA SER A 62 -0.24 -4.50 -8.32
C SER A 62 -1.23 -5.11 -9.32
N ASP A 63 -1.72 -6.32 -9.06
CA ASP A 63 -2.72 -7.00 -9.92
C ASP A 63 -4.05 -6.23 -9.95
N GLY A 64 -4.46 -5.69 -8.80
CA GLY A 64 -5.65 -4.86 -8.69
C GLY A 64 -5.49 -3.42 -9.24
N GLY A 65 -4.38 -3.11 -9.92
CA GLY A 65 -4.18 -1.86 -10.65
C GLY A 65 -3.78 -0.66 -9.79
N VAL A 66 -3.26 -0.88 -8.58
CA VAL A 66 -2.74 0.20 -7.73
C VAL A 66 -1.48 0.80 -8.36
N PRO A 67 -1.40 2.13 -8.54
CA PRO A 67 -0.21 2.77 -9.07
C PRO A 67 0.98 2.53 -8.14
N SER A 68 2.06 2.01 -8.71
CA SER A 68 3.30 1.70 -8.01
C SER A 68 4.42 2.63 -8.43
N MET A 69 5.26 3.00 -7.46
CA MET A 69 6.47 3.78 -7.66
C MET A 69 7.65 2.98 -7.16
N GLN A 70 8.64 2.77 -8.02
CA GLN A 70 9.91 2.17 -7.61
C GLN A 70 10.85 3.26 -7.09
N VAL A 71 11.45 3.01 -5.94
CA VAL A 71 12.49 3.87 -5.37
C VAL A 71 13.78 3.08 -5.24
N ALA A 72 14.88 3.65 -5.76
CA ALA A 72 16.21 3.14 -5.46
C ALA A 72 16.54 3.48 -4.01
N GLY A 73 16.94 2.47 -3.24
CA GLY A 73 17.42 2.63 -1.87
C GLY A 73 18.87 3.05 -1.81
#